data_AF-A0ABD5YLA6-F1
#
_entry.id   AF-A0ABD5YLA6-F1
#
_cell.length_a   1.000
_cell.length_b   1.000
_cell.length_c   1.000
_cell.angle_alpha   90.00
_cell.angle_beta   90.00
_cell.angle_gamma   90.00
#
_symmetry.space_group_name_H-M   'P 1'
#
loop_
_entity.id
_entity.type
_entity.pdbx_description
1 polymer ?
#
loop_
_entity_poly.entity_id
_entity_poly.type
_entity_poly.pdbx_seq_one_letter_code
_entity_poly.pdbx_strand_id
1 'polypeptide(L)'
;MRRVCAGYDIDFEAFWVRRETNAFTLQREMMKRGERVPYDDCVVLEQLAEQHTLGLVSSNQHATVKEMLTQFGLADLFETVYGRTPTVEGFVRTKPETHYVEQAMADLGTVEGVYVGDSACDVQAAHAAGLDAVFIRRSHREEYTLPEEPAHEIHTLASLPTIPGIASSV
;
A
#
# COMPACT_ATOMS: atom_id res chain seq x y z
N MET A 1 16.95 -15.07 -1.81
CA MET A 1 17.95 -14.52 -0.86
C MET A 1 18.71 -15.61 -0.11
N ARG A 2 18.07 -16.54 0.61
CA ARG A 2 18.77 -17.65 1.30
C ARG A 2 19.84 -18.37 0.48
N ARG A 3 19.49 -18.81 -0.74
CA ARG A 3 20.44 -19.44 -1.68
C ARG A 3 21.64 -18.55 -2.01
N VAL A 4 21.42 -17.24 -2.17
CA VAL A 4 22.48 -16.27 -2.47
C VAL A 4 23.39 -16.11 -1.26
N CYS A 5 22.84 -15.90 -0.06
CA CYS A 5 23.64 -15.79 1.16
C CYS A 5 24.50 -17.03 1.40
N ALA A 6 23.93 -18.23 1.22
CA ALA A 6 24.67 -19.49 1.32
C ALA A 6 25.82 -19.59 0.29
N GLY A 7 25.62 -19.10 -0.93
CA GLY A 7 26.68 -19.08 -1.96
C GLY A 7 27.86 -18.14 -1.66
N TYR A 8 27.69 -17.21 -0.72
CA TYR A 8 28.70 -16.26 -0.29
C TYR A 8 29.12 -16.42 1.18
N ASP A 9 28.72 -17.51 1.84
CA ASP A 9 28.96 -17.76 3.28
C ASP A 9 28.48 -16.61 4.19
N ILE A 10 27.34 -16.03 3.86
CA ILE A 10 26.70 -14.96 4.63
C ILE A 10 25.60 -15.57 5.50
N ASP A 11 25.60 -15.27 6.80
CA ASP A 11 24.48 -15.61 7.68
C ASP A 11 23.20 -14.89 7.23
N PHE A 12 22.19 -15.68 6.87
CA PHE A 12 20.96 -15.15 6.31
C PHE A 12 20.16 -14.33 7.32
N GLU A 13 20.12 -14.75 8.59
CA GLU A 13 19.31 -14.06 9.60
C GLU A 13 19.92 -12.70 9.94
N ALA A 14 21.25 -12.61 10.14
CA ALA A 14 21.94 -11.32 10.27
C ALA A 14 21.81 -10.44 9.02
N PHE A 15 21.91 -11.05 7.82
CA PHE A 15 21.71 -10.32 6.56
C PHE A 15 20.30 -9.73 6.47
N TRP A 16 19.27 -10.49 6.81
CA TRP A 16 17.88 -10.04 6.71
C TRP A 16 17.64 -8.83 7.61
N VAL A 17 18.06 -8.91 8.87
CA VAL A 17 17.96 -7.79 9.82
C VAL A 17 18.67 -6.55 9.28
N ARG A 18 19.90 -6.71 8.77
CA ARG A 18 20.66 -5.58 8.19
C ARG A 18 19.96 -4.98 6.97
N ARG A 19 19.45 -5.82 6.07
CA ARG A 19 18.69 -5.37 4.88
C ARG A 19 17.48 -4.55 5.29
N GLU A 20 16.72 -5.03 6.27
CA GLU A 20 15.51 -4.37 6.75
C GLU A 20 15.82 -3.01 7.39
N THR A 21 16.84 -2.94 8.25
CA THR A 21 17.29 -1.67 8.84
C THR A 21 17.77 -0.68 7.77
N ASN A 22 18.55 -1.15 6.79
CA ASN A 22 19.06 -0.30 5.71
C ASN A 22 17.91 0.21 4.82
N ALA A 23 16.94 -0.64 4.49
CA ALA A 23 15.78 -0.25 3.69
C ALA A 23 14.90 0.80 4.39
N PHE A 24 14.67 0.65 5.71
CA PHE A 24 13.97 1.66 6.50
C PHE A 24 14.73 2.98 6.49
N THR A 25 16.02 2.93 6.82
CA THR A 25 16.89 4.11 6.93
C THR A 25 16.97 4.87 5.62
N LEU A 26 17.20 4.17 4.50
CA LEU A 26 17.26 4.79 3.18
C LEU A 26 15.96 5.52 2.83
N GLN A 27 14.81 4.87 3.02
CA GLN A 27 13.52 5.47 2.69
C GLN A 27 13.22 6.69 3.56
N ARG A 28 13.56 6.63 4.85
CA ARG A 28 13.45 7.78 5.76
C ARG A 28 14.30 8.95 5.30
N GLU A 29 15.55 8.72 4.93
CA GLU A 29 16.44 9.78 4.44
C GLU A 29 15.97 10.34 3.08
N MET A 30 15.44 9.50 2.18
CA MET A 30 14.82 9.97 0.93
C MET A 30 13.65 10.92 1.20
N MET A 31 12.79 10.62 2.18
CA MET A 31 11.69 11.51 2.56
C MET A 31 12.21 12.83 3.13
N LYS A 32 13.24 12.81 3.98
CA LYS A 32 13.87 14.04 4.50
C LYS A 32 14.48 14.91 3.40
N ARG A 33 15.04 14.29 2.35
CA ARG A 33 15.64 14.99 1.21
C ARG A 33 14.60 15.43 0.15
N GLY A 34 13.33 15.11 0.34
CA GLY A 34 12.27 15.42 -0.63
C GLY A 34 12.31 14.56 -1.91
N GLU A 35 13.09 13.48 -1.92
CA GLU A 35 13.14 12.52 -3.04
C GLU A 35 11.95 11.57 -3.05
N ARG A 36 11.22 11.50 -1.92
CA ARG A 36 10.00 10.73 -1.77
C ARG A 36 8.96 11.58 -1.06
N VAL A 37 8.00 12.07 -1.83
CA VAL A 37 6.88 12.90 -1.37
C VAL A 37 5.56 12.31 -1.86
N PRO A 38 4.42 12.61 -1.22
CA PRO A 38 3.11 12.29 -1.75
C PRO A 38 2.91 12.92 -3.13
N TYR A 39 2.03 12.33 -3.93
CA TYR A 39 1.57 12.99 -5.15
C TYR A 39 0.65 14.16 -4.78
N ASP A 40 0.64 15.21 -5.59
CA ASP A 40 -0.20 16.39 -5.34
C ASP A 40 -1.70 16.04 -5.26
N ASP A 41 -2.12 14.99 -5.95
CA ASP A 41 -3.52 14.52 -5.94
C ASP A 41 -3.91 13.73 -4.68
N CYS A 42 -2.98 13.49 -3.75
CA CYS A 42 -3.30 12.91 -2.44
C CYS A 42 -4.22 13.80 -1.60
N VAL A 43 -4.35 15.09 -1.90
CA VAL A 43 -5.26 16.01 -1.21
C VAL A 43 -6.71 15.54 -1.23
N VAL A 44 -7.12 14.75 -2.23
CA VAL A 44 -8.47 14.18 -2.30
C VAL A 44 -8.78 13.24 -1.14
N LEU A 45 -7.76 12.67 -0.50
CA LEU A 45 -7.94 11.76 0.62
C LEU A 45 -8.56 12.45 1.83
N GLU A 46 -8.31 13.75 2.01
CA GLU A 46 -8.96 14.55 3.07
C GLU A 46 -10.48 14.60 2.84
N GLN A 47 -10.91 14.91 1.61
CA GLN A 47 -12.32 14.90 1.23
C GLN A 47 -12.95 13.50 1.39
N LEU A 48 -12.23 12.44 0.99
CA LEU A 48 -12.75 11.08 1.12
C LEU A 48 -12.88 10.66 2.59
N ALA A 49 -11.96 11.10 3.46
CA ALA A 49 -12.02 10.79 4.90
C ALA A 49 -13.21 11.46 5.60
N GLU A 50 -13.77 12.55 5.05
CA GLU A 50 -15.01 13.16 5.58
C GLU A 50 -16.25 12.30 5.33
N GLN A 51 -16.22 11.42 4.32
CA GLN A 51 -17.39 10.67 3.84
C GLN A 51 -17.23 9.15 3.98
N HIS A 52 -16.00 8.67 4.12
CA HIS A 52 -15.66 7.25 4.15
C HIS A 52 -14.62 6.95 5.21
N THR A 53 -14.69 5.73 5.72
CA THR A 53 -13.64 5.17 6.55
C THR A 53 -12.48 4.68 5.69
N LEU A 54 -11.29 5.24 5.89
CA LEU A 54 -10.11 4.86 5.10
C LEU A 54 -9.18 3.93 5.89
N GLY A 55 -8.67 2.90 5.21
CA GLY A 55 -7.59 2.05 5.69
C GLY A 55 -6.40 2.07 4.71
N LEU A 56 -5.17 1.97 5.24
CA LEU A 56 -3.96 1.91 4.41
C LEU A 56 -3.28 0.55 4.54
N VAL A 57 -3.11 -0.16 3.42
CA VAL A 57 -2.37 -1.43 3.36
C VAL A 57 -1.19 -1.33 2.38
N SER A 58 0.02 -1.59 2.86
CA SER A 58 1.25 -1.47 2.08
C SER A 58 2.15 -2.70 2.22
N SER A 59 2.77 -3.14 1.12
CA SER A 59 3.83 -4.16 1.14
C SER A 59 5.17 -3.63 1.69
N ASN A 60 5.24 -2.33 2.00
CA ASN A 60 6.39 -1.71 2.65
C ASN A 60 6.38 -1.95 4.16
N GLN A 61 7.52 -1.74 4.82
CA GLN A 61 7.63 -1.92 6.27
C GLN A 61 6.68 -1.02 7.03
N HIS A 62 6.01 -1.55 8.05
CA HIS A 62 5.07 -0.81 8.90
C HIS A 62 5.67 0.49 9.44
N ALA A 63 6.91 0.44 9.94
CA ALA A 63 7.60 1.62 10.43
C ALA A 63 7.81 2.70 9.35
N THR A 64 8.15 2.30 8.11
CA THR A 64 8.31 3.25 7.00
C THR A 64 6.99 3.92 6.63
N VAL A 65 5.91 3.14 6.59
CA VAL A 65 4.56 3.66 6.30
C VAL A 65 4.14 4.67 7.35
N LYS A 66 4.32 4.34 8.64
CA LYS A 66 4.01 5.27 9.73
C LYS A 66 4.84 6.54 9.68
N GLU A 67 6.15 6.44 9.43
CA GLU A 67 7.02 7.61 9.29
C GLU A 67 6.54 8.51 8.14
N MET A 68 6.17 7.94 6.99
CA MET A 68 5.62 8.69 5.86
C MET A 68 4.34 9.43 6.24
N LEU A 69 3.37 8.74 6.85
CA LEU A 69 2.10 9.35 7.25
C LEU A 69 2.31 10.49 8.25
N THR A 70 3.18 10.30 9.25
CA THR A 70 3.49 11.34 10.24
C THR A 70 4.21 12.52 9.60
N GLN A 71 5.22 12.26 8.76
CA GLN A 71 6.02 13.33 8.14
C GLN A 71 5.18 14.23 7.23
N PHE A 72 4.17 13.68 6.55
CA PHE A 72 3.33 14.41 5.61
C PHE A 72 1.95 14.78 6.16
N GLY A 73 1.69 14.57 7.46
CA GLY A 73 0.43 14.97 8.10
C GLY A 73 -0.80 14.16 7.65
N LEU A 74 -0.60 12.93 7.18
CA LEU A 74 -1.66 12.06 6.65
C LEU A 74 -2.13 10.99 7.65
N ALA A 75 -1.52 10.94 8.84
CA ALA A 75 -1.78 9.88 9.82
C ALA A 75 -3.25 9.85 10.28
N ASP A 76 -3.87 11.00 10.45
CA ASP A 76 -5.23 11.13 10.97
C ASP A 76 -6.31 10.84 9.92
N LEU A 77 -5.93 10.62 8.65
CA LEU A 77 -6.87 10.28 7.57
C LEU A 77 -7.26 8.80 7.57
N PHE A 78 -6.51 7.93 8.25
CA PHE A 78 -6.69 6.48 8.19
C PHE A 78 -7.01 5.92 9.57
N GLU A 79 -8.14 5.22 9.69
CA GLU A 79 -8.55 4.54 10.93
C GLU A 79 -7.65 3.34 11.24
N THR A 80 -7.11 2.68 10.20
CA THR A 80 -6.15 1.59 10.36
C THR A 80 -5.04 1.63 9.31
N VAL A 81 -3.84 1.22 9.72
CA VAL A 81 -2.63 1.28 8.90
C VAL A 81 -1.81 0.00 9.07
N TYR A 82 -1.65 -0.74 7.97
CA TYR A 82 -0.86 -1.96 7.91
C TYR A 82 0.25 -1.83 6.85
N GLY A 83 1.50 -1.68 7.31
CA GLY A 83 2.65 -2.16 6.56
C GLY A 83 3.11 -3.53 7.08
N ARG A 84 4.02 -4.17 6.35
CA ARG A 84 4.54 -5.48 6.75
C ARG A 84 5.44 -5.42 7.99
N THR A 85 5.45 -6.51 8.75
CA THR A 85 6.48 -6.72 9.76
C THR A 85 7.84 -6.95 9.09
N PRO A 86 8.96 -6.52 9.71
CA PRO A 86 10.28 -6.60 9.09
C PRO A 86 10.91 -8.00 9.19
N THR A 87 10.10 -9.04 9.00
CA THR A 87 10.52 -10.46 9.02
C THR A 87 10.30 -11.10 7.66
N VAL A 88 10.90 -12.26 7.43
CA VAL A 88 10.65 -13.05 6.20
C VAL A 88 9.18 -13.41 6.09
N GLU A 89 8.56 -13.82 7.19
CA GLU A 89 7.14 -14.15 7.24
C GLU A 89 6.27 -12.93 6.93
N GLY A 90 6.60 -11.76 7.50
CA GLY A 90 5.92 -10.50 7.18
C GLY A 90 6.01 -10.14 5.70
N PHE A 91 7.16 -10.42 5.06
CA PHE A 91 7.31 -10.26 3.62
C PHE A 91 6.47 -11.25 2.82
N VAL A 92 6.36 -12.52 3.23
CA VAL A 92 5.50 -13.50 2.56
C VAL A 92 4.03 -13.10 2.64
N ARG A 93 3.60 -12.48 3.75
CA ARG A 93 2.22 -12.02 3.96
C ARG A 93 1.85 -10.75 3.17
N THR A 94 2.76 -10.16 2.42
CA THR A 94 2.41 -8.99 1.61
C THR A 94 1.54 -9.38 0.42
N LYS A 95 0.81 -8.39 -0.11
CA LYS A 95 0.09 -8.49 -1.38
C LYS A 95 0.94 -9.21 -2.43
N PRO A 96 0.38 -10.20 -3.15
CA PRO A 96 -1.05 -10.46 -3.33
C PRO A 96 -1.75 -11.24 -2.19
N GLU A 97 -1.04 -11.68 -1.16
CA GLU A 97 -1.68 -12.31 0.00
C GLU A 97 -2.60 -11.33 0.74
N THR A 98 -3.73 -11.82 1.23
CA THR A 98 -4.82 -11.00 1.81
C THR A 98 -4.60 -10.63 3.27
N HIS A 99 -3.60 -11.19 3.95
CA HIS A 99 -3.43 -11.07 5.41
C HIS A 99 -3.59 -9.65 5.96
N TYR A 100 -2.89 -8.67 5.37
CA TYR A 100 -2.96 -7.28 5.83
C TYR A 100 -4.24 -6.55 5.38
N VAL A 101 -4.86 -7.00 4.29
CA VAL A 101 -6.15 -6.49 3.81
C VAL A 101 -7.26 -6.95 4.75
N GLU A 102 -7.29 -8.24 5.07
CA GLU A 102 -8.25 -8.83 6.02
C GLU A 102 -8.13 -8.23 7.42
N GLN A 103 -6.90 -7.97 7.89
CA GLN A 103 -6.69 -7.26 9.15
C GLN A 103 -7.25 -5.84 9.12
N ALA A 104 -7.01 -5.09 8.03
CA ALA A 104 -7.58 -3.76 7.87
C ALA A 104 -9.12 -3.81 7.87
N MET A 105 -9.71 -4.69 7.05
CA MET A 105 -11.16 -4.87 6.98
C MET A 105 -11.78 -5.24 8.34
N ALA A 106 -11.14 -6.13 9.08
CA ALA A 106 -11.59 -6.53 10.41
C ALA A 106 -11.56 -5.36 11.41
N ASP A 107 -10.51 -4.55 11.41
CA ASP A 107 -10.42 -3.34 12.26
C ASP A 107 -11.48 -2.31 11.89
N LEU A 108 -11.76 -2.15 10.59
CA LEU A 108 -12.80 -1.25 10.08
C LEU A 108 -14.22 -1.80 10.27
N GLY A 109 -14.36 -3.07 10.69
CA GLY A 109 -15.66 -3.72 10.87
C GLY A 109 -16.46 -3.91 9.59
N THR A 110 -15.79 -4.05 8.44
CA THR A 110 -16.42 -4.20 7.12
C THR A 110 -15.99 -5.47 6.41
N VAL A 111 -16.84 -5.94 5.49
CA VAL A 111 -16.51 -6.99 4.52
C VAL A 111 -16.65 -6.49 3.08
N GLU A 112 -17.08 -5.24 2.91
CA GLU A 112 -17.29 -4.58 1.63
C GLU A 112 -16.40 -3.33 1.55
N GLY A 113 -16.03 -2.95 0.33
CA GLY A 113 -15.24 -1.75 0.08
C GLY A 113 -14.54 -1.79 -1.26
N VAL A 114 -13.77 -0.73 -1.51
CA VAL A 114 -12.97 -0.58 -2.72
C VAL A 114 -11.50 -0.55 -2.33
N TYR A 115 -10.69 -1.38 -2.98
CA TYR A 115 -9.24 -1.38 -2.82
C TYR A 115 -8.60 -0.57 -3.94
N VAL A 116 -7.84 0.47 -3.58
CA VAL A 116 -7.17 1.36 -4.53
C VAL A 116 -5.67 1.08 -4.53
N GLY A 117 -5.07 0.82 -5.70
CA GLY A 117 -3.64 0.54 -5.82
C GLY A 117 -3.08 0.73 -7.23
N ASP A 118 -1.76 0.60 -7.39
CA ASP A 118 -1.05 0.86 -8.66
C ASP A 118 -0.28 -0.36 -9.18
N SER A 119 -0.52 -1.55 -8.63
CA SER A 119 0.17 -2.78 -9.01
C SER A 119 -0.78 -3.96 -9.24
N ALA A 120 -0.30 -4.97 -9.98
CA ALA A 120 -1.06 -6.22 -10.15
C ALA A 120 -1.32 -6.92 -8.81
N CYS A 121 -0.37 -6.84 -7.87
CA CYS A 121 -0.55 -7.41 -6.54
C CYS A 121 -1.70 -6.74 -5.77
N ASP A 122 -1.97 -5.46 -6.02
CA ASP A 122 -3.10 -4.75 -5.40
C ASP A 122 -4.44 -5.28 -5.92
N VAL A 123 -4.56 -5.39 -7.25
CA VAL A 123 -5.75 -5.94 -7.92
C VAL A 123 -6.02 -7.38 -7.44
N GLN A 124 -4.97 -8.19 -7.41
CA GLN A 124 -5.07 -9.58 -6.93
C GLN A 124 -5.47 -9.69 -5.47
N ALA A 125 -4.89 -8.86 -4.60
CA ALA A 125 -5.24 -8.85 -3.19
C ALA A 125 -6.69 -8.38 -2.96
N ALA A 126 -7.15 -7.39 -3.74
CA ALA A 126 -8.53 -6.93 -3.70
C ALA A 126 -9.50 -8.04 -4.07
N HIS A 127 -9.31 -8.68 -5.23
CA HIS A 127 -10.16 -9.78 -5.68
C HIS A 127 -10.15 -10.96 -4.71
N ALA A 128 -8.96 -11.35 -4.21
CA ALA A 128 -8.83 -12.44 -3.26
C ALA A 128 -9.55 -12.14 -1.92
N ALA A 129 -9.63 -10.87 -1.53
CA ALA A 129 -10.39 -10.42 -0.35
C ALA A 129 -11.89 -10.16 -0.64
N GLY A 130 -12.35 -10.34 -1.87
CA GLY A 130 -13.74 -10.08 -2.27
C GLY A 130 -14.09 -8.60 -2.43
N LEU A 131 -13.09 -7.73 -2.65
CA LEU A 131 -13.25 -6.29 -2.85
C LEU A 131 -13.20 -5.91 -4.33
N ASP A 132 -13.86 -4.81 -4.69
CA ASP A 132 -13.67 -4.18 -5.99
C ASP A 132 -12.29 -3.49 -6.06
N ALA A 133 -11.56 -3.72 -7.14
CA ALA A 133 -10.27 -3.09 -7.38
C ALA A 133 -10.40 -1.81 -8.21
N VAL A 134 -9.78 -0.72 -7.77
CA VAL A 134 -9.52 0.48 -8.58
C VAL A 134 -8.02 0.58 -8.83
N PHE A 135 -7.63 0.42 -10.09
CA PHE A 135 -6.25 0.53 -10.50
C PHE A 135 -5.89 1.97 -10.88
N ILE A 136 -4.81 2.50 -10.32
CA ILE A 136 -4.27 3.81 -10.68
C ILE A 136 -3.13 3.64 -11.69
N ARG A 137 -3.42 3.89 -12.97
CA ARG A 137 -2.43 3.92 -14.05
C ARG A 137 -1.69 5.25 -14.08
N ARG A 138 -0.70 5.39 -13.20
CA ARG A 138 0.26 6.51 -13.21
C ARG A 138 1.07 6.51 -14.52
N SER A 139 1.70 7.64 -14.86
CA SER A 139 2.54 7.76 -16.08
C SER A 139 3.63 6.69 -16.18
N HIS A 140 4.28 6.34 -15.06
CA HIS A 140 5.28 5.26 -15.02
C HIS A 140 4.68 3.84 -15.13
N ARG A 141 3.35 3.71 -15.25
CA ARG A 141 2.58 2.47 -15.41
C ARG A 141 1.80 2.42 -16.73
N GLU A 142 2.02 3.33 -17.68
CA GLU A 142 1.25 3.37 -18.94
C GLU A 142 1.25 2.03 -19.67
N GLU A 143 2.41 1.40 -19.81
CA GLU A 143 2.56 0.10 -20.48
C GLU A 143 2.40 -1.10 -19.53
N TYR A 144 2.00 -0.88 -18.28
CA TYR A 144 1.91 -1.94 -17.26
C TYR A 144 0.73 -2.87 -17.53
N THR A 145 1.01 -4.10 -17.99
CA THR A 145 -0.02 -5.11 -18.21
C THR A 145 -0.52 -5.69 -16.89
N LEU A 146 -1.82 -5.67 -16.69
CA LEU A 146 -2.46 -6.34 -15.55
C LEU A 146 -2.82 -7.79 -15.93
N PRO A 147 -2.59 -8.76 -15.04
CA PRO A 147 -3.00 -10.14 -15.27
C PRO A 147 -4.52 -10.32 -15.12
N GLU A 148 -5.21 -9.39 -14.46
CA GLU A 148 -6.63 -9.42 -14.13
C GLU A 148 -7.21 -8.01 -14.32
N GLU A 149 -8.47 -7.92 -14.77
CA GLU A 149 -9.14 -6.63 -14.98
C GLU A 149 -9.65 -6.06 -13.65
N PRO A 150 -9.32 -4.79 -13.31
CA PRO A 150 -9.92 -4.11 -12.17
C PRO A 150 -11.35 -3.66 -12.50
N ALA A 151 -12.17 -3.40 -11.47
CA ALA A 151 -13.50 -2.83 -11.64
C ALA A 151 -13.45 -1.44 -12.31
N HIS A 152 -12.44 -0.63 -11.94
CA HIS A 152 -12.16 0.65 -12.58
C HIS A 152 -10.67 0.89 -12.76
N GLU A 153 -10.33 1.68 -13.77
CA GLU A 153 -8.99 2.22 -14.00
C GLU A 153 -9.05 3.75 -14.06
N ILE A 154 -8.15 4.41 -13.33
CA ILE A 154 -8.02 5.87 -13.27
C ILE A 154 -6.55 6.29 -13.37
N HIS A 155 -6.27 7.54 -13.72
CA HIS A 155 -4.89 8.04 -13.84
C HIS A 155 -4.44 8.94 -12.67
N THR A 156 -5.39 9.36 -11.84
CA THR A 156 -5.20 10.29 -10.73
C THR A 156 -6.14 9.92 -9.58
N LEU A 157 -5.68 10.12 -8.34
CA LEU A 157 -6.53 9.96 -7.16
C LEU A 157 -7.72 10.93 -7.21
N ALA A 158 -7.57 12.09 -7.86
CA ALA A 158 -8.63 13.09 -7.98
C ALA A 158 -9.89 12.57 -8.71
N SER A 159 -9.80 11.43 -9.42
CA SER A 159 -10.95 10.78 -10.06
C SER A 159 -11.75 9.87 -9.12
N LEU A 160 -11.24 9.52 -7.94
CA LEU A 160 -11.91 8.62 -6.99
C LEU A 160 -13.36 9.05 -6.65
N PRO A 161 -13.67 10.34 -6.40
CA PRO A 161 -15.05 10.76 -6.11
C PRO A 161 -16.05 10.54 -7.25
N THR A 162 -15.59 10.23 -8.46
CA THR A 162 -16.45 9.95 -9.62
C THR A 162 -16.75 8.46 -9.83
N ILE A 163 -16.07 7.59 -9.07
CA ILE A 163 -16.22 6.13 -9.21
C ILE A 163 -17.48 5.66 -8.48
N PRO A 164 -18.38 4.91 -9.14
CA PRO A 164 -19.53 4.29 -8.47
C PRO A 164 -19.08 3.46 -7.25
N GLY A 165 -19.77 3.62 -6.12
CA GLY A 165 -19.38 2.97 -4.85
C GLY A 165 -18.39 3.78 -4.00
N ILE A 166 -17.68 4.75 -4.59
CA ILE A 166 -16.92 5.78 -3.85
C ILE A 166 -17.68 7.10 -3.86
N ALA A 167 -18.31 7.45 -4.98
CA ALA A 167 -19.11 8.68 -5.07
C ALA A 167 -20.19 8.69 -3.97
N SER A 168 -20.19 9.73 -3.15
CA SER A 168 -21.30 9.97 -2.21
C SER A 168 -22.59 10.13 -3.00
N SER A 169 -23.61 9.36 -2.64
CA SER A 169 -24.98 9.62 -3.09
C SER A 169 -25.38 11.01 -2.61
N VAL A 170 -25.51 11.95 -3.55
CA VAL A 170 -26.03 13.31 -3.30
C VAL A 170 -27.49 13.25 -2.89
#